data_AF-A0A4R4P948-F1
#
_entry.id   AF-A0A4R4P948-F1
#
_cell.length_a   1.000
_cell.length_b   1.000
_cell.length_c   1.000
_cell.angle_alpha   90.00
_cell.angle_beta   90.00
_cell.angle_gamma   90.00
#
_symmetry.space_group_name_H-M   'P 1'
#
loop_
_entity.id
_entity.type
_entity.pdbx_description
1 polymer ?
#
loop_
_entity_poly.entity_id
_entity_poly.type
_entity_poly.pdbx_seq_one_letter_code
_entity_poly.pdbx_strand_id
1 'polypeptide(L)'
;MNHADFRLSSCALAVHDLDEAVGFYRDVLGFEVHADAGPAGTRRVSVGPPSQPDVRILLQSPGGVRDCAFLDPSGNLLRFTEP
;
A
#
# COMPACT_ATOMS: atom_id res chain seq x y z
N MET A 1 -16.48 -12.93 24.05
CA MET A 1 -15.46 -13.35 23.08
C MET A 1 -14.59 -12.15 22.81
N ASN A 2 -13.29 -12.21 23.09
CA ASN A 2 -12.36 -11.13 22.75
C ASN A 2 -12.24 -11.10 21.23
N HIS A 3 -12.68 -10.02 20.59
CA HIS A 3 -12.37 -9.79 19.18
C HIS A 3 -10.87 -9.52 19.08
N ALA A 4 -10.19 -10.21 18.16
CA ALA A 4 -8.80 -9.91 17.84
C ALA A 4 -8.73 -8.59 17.06
N ASP A 5 -7.90 -7.65 17.53
CA ASP A 5 -7.64 -6.36 16.90
C ASP A 5 -6.55 -6.51 15.83
N PHE A 6 -6.95 -6.64 14.57
CA PHE A 6 -6.03 -6.65 13.43
C PHE A 6 -6.04 -5.31 12.73
N ARG A 7 -4.86 -4.80 12.38
CA ARG A 7 -4.72 -3.54 11.65
C ARG A 7 -4.11 -3.78 10.28
N LEU A 8 -4.74 -3.26 9.24
CA LEU A 8 -4.13 -3.26 7.91
C LEU A 8 -2.89 -2.35 7.93
N SER A 9 -1.73 -2.91 7.61
CA SER A 9 -0.48 -2.14 7.56
C SER A 9 -0.06 -1.85 6.13
N SER A 10 -0.24 -2.79 5.20
CA SER A 10 -0.02 -2.50 3.78
C SER A 10 -0.97 -3.25 2.86
N CYS A 11 -1.32 -2.63 1.75
CA CYS A 11 -2.15 -3.24 0.71
C CYS A 11 -1.72 -2.76 -0.66
N ALA A 12 -1.67 -3.65 -1.64
CA ALA A 12 -1.35 -3.30 -3.01
C ALA A 12 -2.62 -3.05 -3.83
N LEU A 13 -2.70 -1.86 -4.42
CA LEU A 13 -3.80 -1.42 -5.26
C LEU A 13 -3.35 -1.38 -6.72
N ALA A 14 -4.03 -2.14 -7.57
CA ALA A 14 -3.86 -2.02 -9.01
C ALA A 14 -4.55 -0.75 -9.51
N VAL A 15 -3.80 0.12 -10.18
CA VAL A 15 -4.29 1.38 -10.74
C VAL A 15 -4.14 1.38 -12.25
N HIS A 16 -5.06 2.04 -12.96
CA HIS A 16 -5.02 2.10 -14.42
C HIS A 16 -3.82 2.91 -14.93
N ASP A 17 -3.58 4.08 -14.33
CA ASP A 17 -2.44 4.94 -14.60
C ASP A 17 -1.74 5.27 -13.28
N LEU A 18 -0.43 4.96 -13.22
CA LEU A 18 0.34 5.09 -11.98
C LEU A 18 0.66 6.55 -11.66
N ASP A 19 0.95 7.37 -12.65
CA ASP A 19 1.31 8.77 -12.44
C ASP A 19 0.08 9.59 -12.04
N GLU A 20 -1.06 9.32 -12.68
CA GLU A 20 -2.35 9.92 -12.28
C GLU A 20 -2.73 9.53 -10.85
N ALA A 21 -2.60 8.25 -10.50
CA ALA A 21 -2.89 7.78 -9.15
C ALA A 21 -1.96 8.44 -8.11
N VAL A 22 -0.65 8.51 -8.38
CA VAL A 22 0.29 9.20 -7.49
C VAL A 22 -0.08 10.66 -7.31
N GLY A 23 -0.44 11.36 -8.38
CA GLY A 23 -0.93 12.75 -8.30
C GLY A 23 -2.18 12.87 -7.43
N PHE A 24 -3.15 11.96 -7.59
CA PHE A 24 -4.34 11.94 -6.75
C PHE A 24 -4.01 11.73 -5.26
N TYR A 25 -3.26 10.68 -4.91
CA TYR A 25 -2.95 10.38 -3.51
C TYR A 25 -2.04 11.44 -2.88
N ARG A 26 -1.01 11.91 -3.58
CA ARG A 26 -0.07 12.90 -3.05
C ARG A 26 -0.66 14.30 -3.04
N ASP A 27 -1.17 14.78 -4.17
CA ASP A 27 -1.49 16.20 -4.36
C ASP A 27 -2.92 16.54 -3.96
N VAL A 28 -3.87 15.61 -4.15
CA VAL A 28 -5.29 15.83 -3.79
C VAL A 28 -5.56 15.38 -2.35
N LEU A 29 -5.11 14.18 -1.97
CA LEU A 29 -5.35 13.64 -0.63
C LEU A 29 -4.27 14.01 0.40
N GLY A 30 -3.13 14.56 -0.03
CA GLY A 30 -2.05 14.97 0.87
C GLY A 30 -1.27 13.79 1.47
N PHE A 31 -1.26 12.63 0.81
CA PHE A 31 -0.47 11.49 1.25
C PHE A 31 1.02 11.69 0.94
N GLU A 32 1.87 11.09 1.75
CA GLU A 32 3.29 11.09 1.54
C GLU A 32 3.71 9.92 0.64
N VAL A 33 4.66 10.16 -0.25
CA VAL A 33 5.32 9.10 -1.03
C VAL A 33 6.49 8.57 -0.22
N HIS A 34 6.49 7.27 0.06
CA HIS A 34 7.50 6.62 0.90
C HIS A 34 8.52 5.83 0.10
N ALA A 35 8.11 5.26 -1.03
CA ALA A 35 9.00 4.55 -1.93
C ALA A 35 8.48 4.65 -3.36
N ASP A 36 9.38 4.78 -4.31
CA ASP A 36 9.09 4.75 -5.74
C ASP A 36 10.20 3.93 -6.41
N ALA A 37 9.86 2.72 -6.84
CA ALA A 37 10.85 1.74 -7.25
C ALA A 37 10.37 0.90 -8.43
N GLY A 38 11.32 0.52 -9.29
CA GLY A 38 11.13 -0.40 -10.41
C GLY A 38 11.20 0.30 -11.78
N PRO A 39 11.52 -0.45 -12.84
CA PRO A 39 11.52 0.07 -14.22
C PRO A 39 10.10 0.34 -14.74
N ALA A 40 10.01 1.05 -15.86
CA ALA A 40 8.73 1.27 -16.54
C ALA A 40 8.01 -0.06 -16.82
N GLY A 41 6.73 -0.14 -16.45
CA GLY A 41 5.91 -1.37 -16.56
C GLY A 41 5.90 -2.27 -15.31
N THR A 42 6.87 -2.13 -14.39
CA THR A 42 6.84 -2.81 -13.07
C THR A 42 7.06 -1.85 -11.90
N ARG A 43 7.07 -0.54 -12.19
CA ARG A 43 7.17 0.53 -11.21
C ARG A 43 6.03 0.41 -10.20
N ARG A 44 6.38 0.55 -8.93
CA ARG A 44 5.43 0.59 -7.81
C ARG A 44 5.74 1.79 -6.93
N VAL A 45 4.69 2.43 -6.45
CA VAL A 45 4.81 3.59 -5.57
C VAL A 45 4.07 3.32 -4.27
N SER A 46 4.78 3.43 -3.15
CA SER A 46 4.20 3.34 -1.81
C SER A 46 3.80 4.72 -1.35
N VAL A 47 2.52 4.90 -1.02
CA VAL A 47 1.96 6.13 -0.45
C VAL A 47 1.28 5.86 0.88
N GLY A 48 1.15 6.86 1.75
CA GLY A 48 0.43 6.71 3.02
C GLY A 48 -0.02 8.05 3.62
N PRO A 49 -1.10 8.08 4.41
CA PRO A 49 -1.51 9.29 5.10
C PRO A 49 -0.50 9.64 6.20
N PRO A 50 -0.09 10.90 6.35
CA PRO A 50 0.88 11.30 7.38
C PRO A 50 0.39 11.04 8.81
N SER A 51 -0.93 10.99 9.02
CA SER A 51 -1.54 10.69 10.32
C SER A 51 -1.49 9.20 10.71
N GLN A 52 -1.16 8.29 9.79
CA GLN A 52 -1.07 6.85 10.06
C GLN A 52 0.23 6.30 9.45
N PRO A 53 1.39 6.52 10.11
CA PRO A 53 2.71 6.16 9.57
C PRO A 53 2.89 4.65 9.34
N ASP A 54 2.11 3.82 10.05
CA ASP A 54 2.13 2.36 9.94
C ASP A 54 1.29 1.83 8.76
N VAL A 55 0.55 2.70 8.06
CA VAL A 55 -0.32 2.35 6.94
C VAL A 55 0.34 2.76 5.62
N ARG A 56 0.41 1.80 4.69
CA ARG A 56 0.97 1.95 3.34
C ARG A 56 0.01 1.43 2.29
N ILE A 57 -0.10 2.15 1.18
CA ILE A 57 -0.79 1.71 -0.02
C ILE A 57 0.26 1.60 -1.13
N LEU A 58 0.41 0.41 -1.68
CA LEU A 58 1.33 0.14 -2.79
C LEU A 58 0.57 0.25 -4.12
N LEU A 59 0.74 1.38 -4.81
CA LEU A 59 0.17 1.60 -6.15
C LEU A 59 1.03 0.88 -7.19
N GLN A 60 0.39 0.12 -8.08
CA GLN A 60 1.07 -0.62 -9.13
C GLN A 60 0.18 -0.78 -10.37
N SER A 61 0.78 -1.00 -11.54
CA SER A 61 0.05 -1.25 -12.77
C SER A 61 -0.82 -2.53 -12.70
N PRO A 62 -1.88 -2.64 -13.53
CA PRO A 62 -2.72 -3.83 -13.58
C PRO A 62 -1.90 -5.06 -13.99
N GLY A 63 -2.13 -6.20 -13.33
CA GLY A 63 -1.34 -7.42 -13.54
C GLY A 63 -0.09 -7.53 -12.65
N GLY A 64 0.09 -6.62 -11.69
CA GLY A 64 1.08 -6.77 -10.63
C GLY A 64 0.67 -7.76 -9.53
N VAL A 65 1.67 -8.25 -8.79
CA VAL A 65 1.51 -9.16 -7.63
C VAL A 65 0.48 -8.64 -6.64
N ARG A 66 -0.47 -9.48 -6.26
CA ARG A 66 -1.47 -9.17 -5.22
C ARG A 66 -0.82 -9.35 -3.85
N ASP A 67 -0.79 -8.29 -3.06
CA ASP A 67 -0.07 -8.27 -1.79
C ASP A 67 -0.86 -7.50 -0.73
N CYS A 68 -1.02 -8.11 0.45
CA CYS A 68 -1.68 -7.50 1.60
C CYS A 68 -0.94 -7.91 2.88
N ALA A 69 -0.80 -6.98 3.82
CA ALA A 69 -0.23 -7.25 5.13
C ALA A 69 -1.00 -6.58 6.27
N PHE A 70 -1.03 -7.27 7.41
CA PHE A 70 -1.70 -6.86 8.63
C PHE A 70 -0.74 -6.99 9.81
N LEU A 71 -0.97 -6.19 10.85
CA LEU A 71 -0.39 -6.38 12.16
C LEU A 71 -1.41 -7.11 13.05
N ASP A 72 -0.97 -8.17 13.71
CA ASP A 72 -1.74 -8.83 14.77
C ASP A 72 -1.66 -8.04 16.10
N PRO A 73 -2.47 -8.39 17.13
CA PRO A 73 -2.43 -7.71 18.43
C PRO A 73 -1.07 -7.77 19.16
N SER A 74 -0.20 -8.69 18.78
CA SER A 74 1.15 -8.85 19.35
C SER A 74 2.19 -8.05 18.57
N GLY A 75 1.79 -7.36 17.48
CA GLY A 75 2.68 -6.60 16.59
C GLY A 75 3.36 -7.46 15.52
N ASN A 76 2.95 -8.72 15.33
CA ASN A 76 3.52 -9.55 14.28
C ASN A 76 2.95 -9.17 12.91
N LEU A 77 3.81 -9.16 11.89
CA LEU A 77 3.40 -8.91 10.51
C LEU A 77 2.90 -10.20 9.85
N LEU A 78 1.63 -10.21 9.47
CA LEU A 78 0.99 -11.25 8.67
C LEU A 78 0.91 -10.75 7.22
N ARG A 79 1.63 -11.37 6.30
CA ARG A 79 1.68 -10.96 4.88
C ARG A 79 1.18 -12.10 3.98
N PHE A 80 0.31 -11.76 3.06
CA PHE A 80 -0.22 -12.64 2.03
C PHE A 80 0.21 -12.10 0.67
N THR A 81 0.78 -12.96 -0.15
CA THR A 81 1.26 -12.59 -1.49
C THR A 81 0.83 -13.66 -2.48
N GLU A 82 0.15 -13.25 -3.55
CA GLU A 82 -0.31 -14.12 -4.63
C GLU A 82 0.19 -13.59 -5.99
N PRO A 83 0.55 -14.47 -6.94
CA PRO A 83 0.92 -14.08 -8.30
C PRO A 83 -0.15 -13.25 -9.01
#